data_AF-A0A016UZN3-F1
#
_entry.id   AF-A0A016UZN3-F1
#
_cell.length_a   1.000
_cell.length_b   1.000
_cell.length_c   1.000
_cell.angle_alpha   90.00
_cell.angle_beta   90.00
_cell.angle_gamma   90.00
#
_symmetry.space_group_name_H-M   'P 1'
#
loop_
_entity.id
_entity.type
_entity.pdbx_description
1 polymer ?
#
loop_
_entity_poly.entity_id
_entity_poly.type
_entity_poly.pdbx_seq_one_letter_code
_entity_poly.pdbx_strand_id
1 'polypeptide(L)'
;MVMEIYKVLPHNYLQPDYMIEYTDNSKADDVLQQVVDWLKMDSSDRPGLIMAYISEPDETGHKTKGPELDKTLTNLDESLENFLQKLKKDGLLCCVNIVIVSDHGMAETKDFFVLDHYFRLDGLILLGGTPTHIFKGNSTLSEKEMMEALTCKGADFIRVFTKSTMPLRLHFTNSTRIGDLVLIPRKDIRIMRNEEEVEKNEMCCAHGFDYITPDIHTIMFAQGPSFKKNVVLPPFQMVEYMNLWRKLLKLPQMETDGEPAFMDLALNTQDEYLKAGKPIPDIRKCSNPTSLDSAKLDKICGKCSADDKSAFQNWAKCDVGGVSTAIVLQSKISQLCFLAGCNDMALIRNSAEEAYTVTLLEVYSNDDNEQLLTSNCTYNILKPKEKCGHRTLSADGSELHFRSLSAVRGRVLANEYNLMTPWKAGFFKEIIKPLNDYTTKVVAKYNKVVSITGTAYDDNYDGQRSPTASNSSYPTHLYRILLTCGNEWSDEGAYCTNATDTKVLSFVFPHMRGNKNCLRQNDLLLQYTATIKQIETLTGIHFNFTNIPDVEQMLLKMHISTKIW
;
A
#
# COMPACT_ATOMS: atom_id res chain seq x y z
N MET A 1 -15.19 14.01 -24.16
CA MET A 1 -15.77 14.81 -23.05
C MET A 1 -14.72 15.80 -22.60
N VAL A 2 -14.48 16.85 -23.41
CA VAL A 2 -13.55 17.94 -23.08
C VAL A 2 -14.39 19.04 -22.44
N MET A 3 -14.75 18.86 -21.16
CA MET A 3 -15.49 19.88 -20.41
C MET A 3 -14.54 20.65 -19.52
N GLU A 4 -14.35 21.92 -19.87
CA GLU A 4 -14.01 23.06 -19.00
C GLU A 4 -13.41 22.72 -17.61
N ILE A 5 -12.13 22.35 -17.55
CA ILE A 5 -11.37 22.26 -16.28
C ILE A 5 -10.75 23.63 -15.91
N TYR A 6 -11.01 24.70 -16.67
CA TYR A 6 -10.34 26.00 -16.47
C TYR A 6 -10.93 26.90 -15.36
N LYS A 7 -12.02 26.51 -14.69
CA LYS A 7 -12.70 27.40 -13.72
C LYS A 7 -12.54 27.06 -12.25
N VAL A 8 -11.69 26.10 -11.88
CA VAL A 8 -11.41 25.82 -10.46
C VAL A 8 -9.91 25.63 -10.27
N LEU A 9 -9.13 26.70 -10.39
CA LEU A 9 -7.76 26.72 -9.89
C LEU A 9 -7.62 27.83 -8.84
N PRO A 10 -7.06 27.52 -7.65
CA PRO A 10 -6.78 28.52 -6.63
C PRO A 10 -5.78 29.56 -7.19
N HIS A 11 -5.71 30.72 -6.54
CA HIS A 11 -5.13 32.00 -6.97
C HIS A 11 -3.72 32.07 -7.61
N ASN A 12 -3.04 30.98 -8.01
CA ASN A 12 -1.71 30.98 -8.62
C ASN A 12 -1.49 29.89 -9.72
N TYR A 13 -2.47 29.61 -10.59
CA TYR A 13 -2.14 28.83 -11.79
C TYR A 13 -1.45 29.75 -12.81
N LEU A 14 -0.14 29.58 -12.96
CA LEU A 14 0.62 30.15 -14.07
C LEU A 14 0.56 29.16 -15.23
N GLN A 15 0.20 29.66 -16.40
CA GLN A 15 0.34 28.88 -17.63
C GLN A 15 1.83 28.69 -17.95
N PRO A 16 2.21 27.58 -18.60
CA PRO A 16 3.53 27.43 -19.21
C PRO A 16 3.84 28.61 -20.14
N ASP A 17 5.11 29.00 -20.24
CA ASP A 17 5.56 30.08 -21.13
C ASP A 17 5.19 29.80 -22.60
N TYR A 18 5.20 28.52 -22.98
CA TYR A 18 4.75 28.03 -24.28
C TYR A 18 3.78 26.87 -24.10
N MET A 19 2.68 26.90 -24.83
CA MET A 19 1.67 25.85 -24.84
C MET A 19 1.13 25.67 -26.26
N ILE A 20 0.97 24.43 -26.68
CA ILE A 20 0.19 24.06 -27.85
C ILE A 20 -1.08 23.39 -27.35
N GLU A 21 -2.23 23.83 -27.87
CA GLU A 21 -3.50 23.23 -27.51
C GLU A 21 -3.53 21.76 -27.92
N TYR A 22 -4.07 20.91 -27.05
CA TYR A 22 -4.18 19.48 -27.30
C TYR A 22 -5.10 19.22 -28.50
N THR A 23 -4.67 18.34 -29.41
CA THR A 23 -5.49 17.84 -30.51
C THR A 23 -5.33 16.33 -30.67
N ASP A 24 -6.46 15.63 -30.83
CA ASP A 24 -6.58 14.15 -30.90
C ASP A 24 -5.83 13.49 -32.08
N ASN A 25 -5.12 14.25 -32.94
CA ASN A 25 -4.44 13.71 -34.13
C ASN A 25 -3.01 14.25 -34.30
N SER A 26 -2.37 14.62 -33.19
CA SER A 26 -0.99 15.11 -33.22
C SER A 26 -0.04 13.98 -33.61
N LYS A 27 0.67 14.12 -34.75
CA LYS A 27 1.65 13.12 -35.19
C LYS A 27 2.90 13.20 -34.31
N ALA A 28 3.45 12.04 -33.97
CA ALA A 28 4.67 11.93 -33.16
C ALA A 28 5.82 12.80 -33.71
N ASP A 29 6.06 12.76 -35.02
CA ASP A 29 7.12 13.54 -35.67
C ASP A 29 6.92 15.06 -35.51
N ASP A 30 5.68 15.55 -35.62
CA ASP A 30 5.37 16.98 -35.50
C ASP A 30 5.59 17.45 -34.05
N VAL A 31 5.15 16.66 -33.08
CA VAL A 31 5.37 16.91 -31.65
C VAL A 31 6.88 16.93 -31.33
N LEU A 32 7.63 15.93 -31.79
CA LEU A 32 9.07 15.82 -31.54
C LEU A 32 9.86 16.91 -32.27
N GLN A 33 9.43 17.32 -33.47
CA GLN A 33 10.04 18.44 -34.18
C GLN A 33 9.85 19.75 -33.41
N GLN A 34 8.67 20.00 -32.85
CA GLN A 34 8.45 21.17 -32.01
C GLN A 34 9.35 21.20 -30.77
N VAL A 35 9.62 20.05 -30.15
CA VAL A 35 10.60 19.93 -29.06
C VAL A 35 11.99 20.39 -29.52
N VAL A 36 12.43 19.95 -30.71
CA VAL A 36 13.72 20.38 -31.29
C VAL A 36 13.74 21.89 -31.54
N ASP A 37 12.65 22.46 -32.03
CA ASP A 37 12.56 23.89 -32.32
C ASP A 37 12.63 24.74 -31.05
N TRP A 38 11.93 24.32 -29.98
CA TRP A 38 12.04 24.96 -28.66
C TRP A 38 13.44 24.86 -28.07
N LEU A 39 14.12 23.72 -28.20
CA LEU A 39 15.51 23.56 -27.75
C LEU A 39 16.50 24.46 -28.49
N LYS A 40 16.14 24.99 -29.67
CA LYS A 40 16.97 25.87 -30.48
C LYS A 40 16.69 27.35 -30.31
N MET A 41 15.65 27.72 -29.56
CA MET A 41 15.35 29.12 -29.26
C MET A 41 16.52 29.81 -28.57
N ASP A 42 16.57 31.14 -28.66
CA ASP A 42 17.58 31.94 -27.96
C ASP A 42 17.49 31.72 -26.44
N SER A 43 18.62 31.86 -25.74
CA SER A 43 18.69 31.48 -24.32
C SER A 43 17.76 32.28 -23.40
N SER A 44 17.35 33.48 -23.78
CA SER A 44 16.37 34.29 -23.04
C SER A 44 14.96 33.73 -23.11
N ASP A 45 14.64 33.03 -24.20
CA ASP A 45 13.29 32.58 -24.52
C ASP A 45 13.14 31.06 -24.43
N ARG A 46 14.25 30.32 -24.39
CA ARG A 46 14.28 28.85 -24.39
C ARG A 46 13.70 28.26 -23.10
N PRO A 47 12.70 27.35 -23.18
CA PRO A 47 12.13 26.71 -21.99
C PRO A 47 13.14 25.77 -21.30
N GLY A 48 13.14 25.78 -19.97
CA GLY A 48 13.95 24.88 -19.13
C GLY A 48 13.32 23.50 -18.88
N LEU A 49 12.02 23.37 -19.10
CA LEU A 49 11.25 22.13 -19.06
C LEU A 49 10.38 22.07 -20.32
N ILE A 50 10.47 20.97 -21.06
CA ILE A 50 9.62 20.69 -22.21
C ILE A 50 8.87 19.39 -21.93
N MET A 51 7.55 19.44 -21.99
CA MET A 51 6.69 18.26 -21.88
C MET A 51 6.06 18.01 -23.25
N ALA A 52 6.18 16.78 -23.73
CA ALA A 52 5.62 16.32 -25.00
C ALA A 52 4.71 15.13 -24.74
N TYR A 53 3.55 15.11 -25.39
CA TYR A 53 2.57 14.03 -25.29
C TYR A 53 2.23 13.53 -26.70
N ILE A 54 2.18 12.21 -26.84
CA ILE A 54 1.83 11.51 -28.07
C ILE A 54 0.74 10.51 -27.66
N SER A 55 -0.43 10.55 -28.31
CA SER A 55 -1.56 9.68 -27.94
C SER A 55 -1.31 8.20 -28.25
N GLU A 56 -0.45 7.90 -29.24
CA GLU A 56 -0.11 6.51 -29.56
C GLU A 56 0.91 5.95 -28.55
N PRO A 57 0.81 4.66 -28.20
CA PRO A 57 0.00 3.62 -28.83
C PRO A 57 -1.42 3.43 -28.24
N ASP A 58 -1.89 4.32 -27.37
CA ASP A 58 -3.16 4.14 -26.64
C ASP A 58 -4.37 4.11 -27.58
N GLU A 59 -4.44 5.04 -28.53
CA GLU A 59 -5.55 5.12 -29.48
C GLU A 59 -5.70 3.86 -30.35
N THR A 60 -4.59 3.35 -30.90
CA THR A 60 -4.59 2.08 -31.62
C THR A 60 -4.88 0.93 -30.65
N GLY A 61 -4.26 0.93 -29.48
CA GLY A 61 -4.38 -0.11 -28.46
C GLY A 61 -5.80 -0.31 -27.94
N HIS A 62 -6.63 0.74 -27.89
CA HIS A 62 -8.04 0.63 -27.54
C HIS A 62 -8.87 -0.13 -28.59
N LYS A 63 -8.51 0.00 -29.86
CA LYS A 63 -9.28 -0.54 -31.00
C LYS A 63 -8.86 -1.96 -31.34
N THR A 64 -7.56 -2.25 -31.28
CA THR A 64 -7.01 -3.49 -31.85
C THR A 64 -5.77 -4.00 -31.11
N LYS A 65 -5.39 -5.24 -31.43
CA LYS A 65 -4.17 -5.91 -30.97
C LYS A 65 -3.48 -6.61 -32.15
N GLY A 66 -2.21 -6.95 -31.98
CA GLY A 66 -1.45 -7.69 -32.98
C GLY A 66 -0.91 -6.79 -34.09
N PRO A 67 -0.92 -7.21 -35.38
CA PRO A 67 -0.09 -6.59 -36.42
C PRO A 67 -0.29 -5.08 -36.62
N GLU A 68 -1.50 -4.56 -36.42
CA GLU A 68 -1.77 -3.13 -36.55
C GLU A 68 -1.14 -2.33 -35.39
N LEU A 69 -1.30 -2.80 -34.15
CA LEU A 69 -0.64 -2.23 -32.99
C LEU A 69 0.90 -2.35 -33.10
N ASP A 70 1.40 -3.50 -33.55
CA ASP A 70 2.84 -3.73 -33.76
C ASP A 70 3.41 -2.74 -34.79
N LYS A 71 2.64 -2.41 -35.83
CA LYS A 71 3.01 -1.40 -36.83
C LYS A 71 3.01 0.00 -36.23
N THR A 72 2.00 0.37 -35.43
CA THR A 72 1.96 1.66 -34.73
C THR A 72 3.16 1.82 -33.80
N LEU A 73 3.52 0.78 -33.04
CA LEU A 73 4.70 0.76 -32.17
C LEU A 73 6.00 0.93 -32.97
N THR A 74 6.11 0.25 -34.12
CA THR A 74 7.27 0.38 -35.02
C THR A 74 7.42 1.82 -35.51
N ASN A 75 6.33 2.44 -35.98
CA ASN A 75 6.36 3.83 -36.43
C ASN A 75 6.77 4.79 -35.30
N LEU A 76 6.29 4.55 -34.07
CA LEU A 76 6.64 5.38 -32.91
C LEU A 76 8.13 5.24 -32.55
N ASP A 77 8.68 4.02 -32.61
CA ASP A 77 10.11 3.78 -32.42
C ASP A 77 10.96 4.48 -33.48
N GLU A 78 10.55 4.44 -34.76
CA GLU A 78 11.20 5.17 -35.85
C GLU A 78 11.18 6.69 -35.63
N SER A 79 10.06 7.26 -35.18
CA SER A 79 9.94 8.68 -34.82
C SER A 79 10.89 9.05 -33.68
N LEU A 80 10.99 8.23 -32.64
CA LEU A 80 11.91 8.43 -31.53
C LEU A 80 13.37 8.31 -31.96
N GLU A 81 13.71 7.35 -32.82
CA GLU A 81 15.05 7.22 -33.39
C GLU A 81 15.43 8.48 -34.16
N ASN A 82 14.57 8.94 -35.07
CA ASN A 82 14.79 10.16 -35.86
C ASN A 82 15.01 11.38 -34.97
N PHE A 83 14.21 11.54 -33.91
CA PHE A 83 14.35 12.59 -32.92
C PHE A 83 15.72 12.54 -32.21
N LEU A 84 16.13 11.38 -31.71
CA LEU A 84 17.42 11.21 -31.03
C LEU A 84 18.61 11.45 -31.97
N GLN A 85 18.53 10.96 -33.21
CA GLN A 85 19.54 11.22 -34.24
C GLN A 85 19.64 12.72 -34.56
N LYS A 86 18.50 13.42 -34.61
CA LYS A 86 18.44 14.87 -34.82
C LYS A 86 19.12 15.63 -33.69
N LEU A 87 18.79 15.31 -32.43
CA LEU A 87 19.45 15.91 -31.27
C LEU A 87 20.95 15.65 -31.25
N LYS A 88 21.38 14.45 -31.64
CA LYS A 88 22.81 14.10 -31.74
C LYS A 88 23.52 14.92 -32.82
N LYS A 89 22.93 15.00 -34.02
CA LYS A 89 23.47 15.78 -35.16
C LYS A 89 23.61 17.26 -34.82
N ASP A 90 22.64 17.81 -34.09
CA ASP A 90 22.61 19.21 -33.70
C ASP A 90 23.44 19.48 -32.43
N GLY A 91 24.12 18.48 -31.87
CA GLY A 91 24.99 18.63 -30.68
C GLY A 91 24.23 18.85 -29.37
N LEU A 92 22.91 18.62 -29.35
CA LEU A 92 22.04 18.86 -28.20
C LEU A 92 21.98 17.66 -27.23
N LEU A 93 22.12 16.44 -27.76
CA LEU A 93 21.91 15.21 -26.98
C LEU A 93 22.80 15.08 -25.74
N CYS A 94 24.00 15.67 -25.74
CA CYS A 94 24.91 15.68 -24.59
C CYS A 94 24.55 16.71 -23.50
N CYS A 95 23.64 17.64 -23.81
CA CYS A 95 23.28 18.78 -22.95
C CYS A 95 21.88 18.67 -22.35
N VAL A 96 21.04 17.75 -22.83
CA VAL A 96 19.65 17.60 -22.39
C VAL A 96 19.45 16.32 -21.60
N ASN A 97 18.56 16.39 -20.61
CA ASN A 97 18.01 15.22 -19.94
C ASN A 97 16.69 14.86 -20.64
N ILE A 98 16.60 13.65 -21.17
CA ILE A 98 15.42 13.12 -21.86
C ILE A 98 14.85 12.00 -20.99
N VAL A 99 13.55 12.06 -20.74
CA VAL A 99 12.82 11.05 -19.98
C VAL A 99 11.57 10.68 -20.77
N ILE A 100 11.49 9.42 -21.18
CA ILE A 100 10.35 8.83 -21.90
C ILE A 100 9.56 8.01 -20.88
N VAL A 101 8.26 8.28 -20.75
CA VAL A 101 7.37 7.60 -19.81
C VAL A 101 6.03 7.31 -20.50
N SER A 102 5.29 6.31 -20.01
CA SER A 102 3.85 6.23 -20.26
C SER A 102 3.06 6.48 -18.97
N ASP A 103 1.79 6.82 -19.13
CA ASP A 103 0.82 6.97 -18.05
C ASP A 103 0.31 5.61 -17.54
N HIS A 104 0.02 4.69 -18.44
CA HIS A 104 -0.45 3.34 -18.14
C HIS A 104 -0.09 2.32 -19.23
N GLY A 105 -0.47 1.06 -18.98
CA GLY A 105 -0.55 0.01 -20.01
C GLY A 105 -1.97 -0.17 -20.55
N MET A 106 -2.22 -1.28 -21.23
CA MET A 106 -3.48 -1.62 -21.91
C MET A 106 -3.78 -3.11 -21.76
N ALA A 107 -5.03 -3.48 -21.47
CA ALA A 107 -5.46 -4.87 -21.34
C ALA A 107 -6.65 -5.21 -22.23
N GLU A 108 -6.64 -6.42 -22.79
CA GLU A 108 -7.75 -6.95 -23.58
C GLU A 108 -8.98 -7.22 -22.70
N THR A 109 -10.13 -6.70 -23.13
CA THR A 109 -11.46 -7.01 -22.59
C THR A 109 -12.17 -8.04 -23.46
N LYS A 110 -12.75 -9.07 -22.85
CA LYS A 110 -13.35 -10.22 -23.54
C LYS A 110 -14.84 -10.37 -23.27
N ASP A 111 -15.32 -9.82 -22.16
CA ASP A 111 -16.71 -9.95 -21.74
C ASP A 111 -17.18 -8.66 -21.03
N PHE A 112 -18.49 -8.56 -20.83
CA PHE A 112 -19.13 -7.36 -20.30
C PHE A 112 -19.89 -7.62 -19.01
N PHE A 113 -19.79 -6.69 -18.07
CA PHE A 113 -20.64 -6.64 -16.87
C PHE A 113 -21.65 -5.52 -17.03
N VAL A 114 -22.91 -5.87 -17.28
CA VAL A 114 -23.99 -4.90 -17.55
C VAL A 114 -24.70 -4.51 -16.26
N LEU A 115 -24.60 -3.24 -15.84
CA LEU A 115 -25.10 -2.78 -14.54
C LEU A 115 -26.62 -2.86 -14.38
N ASP A 116 -27.37 -2.53 -15.43
CA ASP A 116 -28.85 -2.50 -15.37
C ASP A 116 -29.51 -3.87 -15.14
N HIS A 117 -28.77 -4.97 -15.34
CA HIS A 117 -29.22 -6.33 -15.02
C HIS A 117 -29.33 -6.59 -13.52
N TYR A 118 -28.65 -5.80 -12.69
CA TYR A 118 -28.55 -6.05 -11.24
C TYR A 118 -29.47 -5.16 -10.40
N PHE A 119 -29.69 -3.91 -10.80
CA PHE A 119 -30.61 -2.98 -10.15
C PHE A 119 -30.96 -1.83 -11.10
N ARG A 120 -32.09 -1.16 -10.84
CA ARG A 120 -32.47 0.02 -11.64
C ARG A 120 -31.54 1.19 -11.37
N LEU A 121 -31.08 1.84 -12.43
CA LEU A 121 -30.12 2.94 -12.37
C LEU A 121 -30.77 4.31 -12.14
N ASP A 122 -32.08 4.36 -11.84
CA ASP A 122 -32.85 5.59 -11.66
C ASP A 122 -32.26 6.48 -10.55
N GLY A 123 -32.01 7.74 -10.88
CA GLY A 123 -31.52 8.75 -9.93
C GLY A 123 -30.03 8.63 -9.54
N LEU A 124 -29.33 7.57 -9.96
CA LEU A 124 -27.89 7.42 -9.79
C LEU A 124 -27.13 8.24 -10.82
N ILE A 125 -25.95 8.73 -10.44
CA ILE A 125 -24.98 9.33 -11.36
C ILE A 125 -23.84 8.34 -11.55
N LEU A 126 -23.64 7.87 -12.78
CA LEU A 126 -22.60 6.93 -13.13
C LEU A 126 -21.49 7.65 -13.90
N LEU A 127 -20.24 7.46 -13.47
CA LEU A 127 -19.08 7.71 -14.33
C LEU A 127 -18.61 6.35 -14.82
N GLY A 128 -18.92 6.07 -16.10
CA GLY A 128 -18.52 4.84 -16.77
C GLY A 128 -17.02 4.76 -17.01
N GLY A 129 -16.57 3.61 -17.49
CA GLY A 129 -15.16 3.29 -17.67
C GLY A 129 -14.62 2.39 -16.56
N THR A 130 -13.30 2.21 -16.55
CA THR A 130 -12.59 1.35 -15.61
C THR A 130 -11.59 2.23 -14.84
N PRO A 131 -11.78 2.45 -13.52
CA PRO A 131 -12.88 1.98 -12.68
C PRO A 131 -14.20 2.71 -12.95
N THR A 132 -15.33 2.05 -12.67
CA THR A 132 -16.65 2.69 -12.72
C THR A 132 -16.98 3.32 -11.37
N HIS A 133 -17.48 4.56 -11.36
CA HIS A 133 -17.94 5.23 -10.14
C HIS A 133 -19.47 5.30 -10.12
N ILE A 134 -20.06 4.96 -8.99
CA ILE A 134 -21.48 5.14 -8.71
C ILE A 134 -21.64 6.18 -7.61
N PHE A 135 -22.35 7.26 -7.91
CA PHE A 135 -22.81 8.23 -6.93
C PHE A 135 -24.31 8.06 -6.74
N LYS A 136 -24.75 8.09 -5.48
CA LYS A 136 -26.15 7.89 -5.08
C LYS A 136 -27.09 8.90 -5.73
N GLY A 137 -26.64 10.14 -5.92
CA GLY A 137 -27.45 11.21 -6.50
C GLY A 137 -28.81 11.35 -5.80
N ASN A 138 -29.89 11.31 -6.59
CA ASN A 138 -31.27 11.36 -6.11
C ASN A 138 -31.93 9.97 -6.00
N SER A 139 -31.15 8.88 -6.12
CA SER A 139 -31.68 7.53 -6.06
C SER A 139 -32.24 7.20 -4.67
N THR A 140 -33.34 6.43 -4.66
CA THR A 140 -33.94 5.89 -3.43
C THR A 140 -33.20 4.68 -2.90
N LEU A 141 -32.29 4.08 -3.70
CA LEU A 141 -31.51 2.92 -3.28
C LEU A 141 -30.60 3.24 -2.10
N SER A 142 -30.60 2.36 -1.12
CA SER A 142 -29.60 2.37 -0.05
C SER A 142 -28.28 1.78 -0.55
N GLU A 143 -27.17 2.18 0.08
CA GLU A 143 -25.85 1.58 -0.17
C GLU A 143 -25.89 0.06 0.06
N LYS A 144 -26.64 -0.39 1.09
CA LYS A 144 -26.81 -1.81 1.39
C LYS A 144 -27.45 -2.56 0.22
N GLU A 145 -28.53 -2.04 -0.37
CA GLU A 145 -29.20 -2.66 -1.51
C GLU A 145 -28.26 -2.73 -2.73
N MET A 146 -27.54 -1.65 -3.04
CA MET A 146 -26.56 -1.65 -4.14
C MET A 146 -25.42 -2.65 -3.90
N MET A 147 -24.88 -2.69 -2.68
CA MET A 147 -23.86 -3.66 -2.30
C MET A 147 -24.37 -5.10 -2.42
N GLU A 148 -25.56 -5.41 -1.92
CA GLU A 148 -26.16 -6.76 -2.01
C GLU A 148 -26.46 -7.17 -3.46
N ALA A 149 -26.79 -6.20 -4.33
CA ALA A 149 -27.03 -6.44 -5.75
C ALA A 149 -25.75 -6.70 -6.54
N LEU A 150 -24.62 -6.07 -6.19
CA LEU A 150 -23.36 -6.18 -6.94
C LEU A 150 -22.39 -7.23 -6.37
N THR A 151 -22.43 -7.47 -5.07
CA THR A 151 -21.46 -8.36 -4.42
C THR A 151 -21.77 -9.83 -4.68
N CYS A 152 -20.71 -10.62 -4.92
CA CYS A 152 -20.79 -12.08 -5.05
C CYS A 152 -21.72 -12.60 -6.17
N LYS A 153 -22.04 -11.79 -7.19
CA LYS A 153 -22.91 -12.18 -8.33
C LYS A 153 -22.17 -12.82 -9.52
N GLY A 154 -21.12 -13.57 -9.23
CA GLY A 154 -20.17 -14.07 -10.23
C GLY A 154 -18.76 -13.74 -9.74
N ALA A 155 -18.32 -14.50 -8.72
CA ALA A 155 -17.30 -14.18 -7.71
C ALA A 155 -15.91 -13.73 -8.19
N ASP A 156 -15.71 -13.43 -9.46
CA ASP A 156 -14.47 -12.98 -10.06
C ASP A 156 -14.57 -11.80 -11.04
N PHE A 157 -15.76 -11.34 -11.45
CA PHE A 157 -15.87 -10.35 -12.53
C PHE A 157 -15.61 -8.91 -12.09
N ILE A 158 -16.19 -8.50 -10.96
CA ILE A 158 -16.04 -7.15 -10.44
C ILE A 158 -15.74 -7.15 -8.95
N ARG A 159 -14.97 -6.16 -8.51
CA ARG A 159 -14.72 -5.84 -7.11
C ARG A 159 -15.42 -4.54 -6.79
N VAL A 160 -16.23 -4.54 -5.74
CA VAL A 160 -16.99 -3.38 -5.28
C VAL A 160 -16.35 -2.84 -4.01
N PHE A 161 -16.05 -1.55 -4.00
CA PHE A 161 -15.45 -0.86 -2.87
C PHE A 161 -16.27 0.36 -2.45
N THR A 162 -16.55 0.43 -1.16
CA THR A 162 -16.88 1.68 -0.46
C THR A 162 -15.59 2.35 0.01
N LYS A 163 -15.69 3.60 0.48
CA LYS A 163 -14.61 4.29 1.17
C LYS A 163 -13.98 3.46 2.31
N SER A 164 -14.81 2.77 3.09
CA SER A 164 -14.38 1.98 4.26
C SER A 164 -13.79 0.60 3.96
N THR A 165 -13.84 0.17 2.69
CA THR A 165 -13.39 -1.17 2.26
C THR A 165 -12.30 -1.10 1.18
N MET A 166 -11.97 0.09 0.68
CA MET A 166 -10.96 0.27 -0.34
C MET A 166 -9.59 -0.23 0.17
N PRO A 167 -8.86 -1.04 -0.61
CA PRO A 167 -7.48 -1.40 -0.30
C PRO A 167 -6.62 -0.15 -0.16
N LEU A 168 -5.92 -0.02 0.99
CA LEU A 168 -5.09 1.16 1.28
C LEU A 168 -4.11 1.47 0.15
N ARG A 169 -3.53 0.43 -0.48
CA ARG A 169 -2.53 0.58 -1.53
C ARG A 169 -2.99 1.36 -2.76
N LEU A 170 -4.30 1.49 -2.97
CA LEU A 170 -4.87 2.27 -4.08
C LEU A 170 -4.94 3.78 -3.76
N HIS A 171 -4.87 4.19 -2.49
CA HIS A 171 -5.03 5.59 -2.05
C HIS A 171 -6.25 6.31 -2.68
N PHE A 172 -7.36 5.57 -2.86
CA PHE A 172 -8.48 5.99 -3.70
C PHE A 172 -9.76 6.28 -2.91
N THR A 173 -9.65 7.16 -1.91
CA THR A 173 -10.74 7.42 -0.93
C THR A 173 -10.85 8.89 -0.47
N ASN A 174 -9.76 9.66 -0.49
CA ASN A 174 -9.72 11.01 0.09
C ASN A 174 -10.14 12.11 -0.89
N SER A 175 -11.31 11.98 -1.52
CA SER A 175 -11.84 13.01 -2.41
C SER A 175 -13.35 12.86 -2.59
N THR A 176 -14.06 13.99 -2.64
CA THR A 176 -15.50 14.02 -2.97
C THR A 176 -15.79 13.73 -4.44
N ARG A 177 -14.75 13.64 -5.28
CA ARG A 177 -14.83 13.24 -6.70
C ARG A 177 -14.80 11.73 -6.89
N ILE A 178 -14.60 10.97 -5.81
CA ILE A 178 -14.64 9.51 -5.83
C ILE A 178 -16.06 9.07 -5.48
N GLY A 179 -16.57 8.07 -6.21
CA GLY A 179 -17.94 7.59 -6.08
C GLY A 179 -18.22 7.01 -4.70
N ASP A 180 -19.50 6.99 -4.31
CA ASP A 180 -19.95 6.29 -3.10
C ASP A 180 -19.59 4.79 -3.17
N LEU A 181 -19.72 4.21 -4.38
CA LEU A 181 -19.17 2.92 -4.75
C LEU A 181 -18.20 3.06 -5.93
N VAL A 182 -17.08 2.34 -5.86
CA VAL A 182 -16.10 2.20 -6.93
C VAL A 182 -16.05 0.74 -7.34
N LEU A 183 -16.23 0.47 -8.63
CA LEU A 183 -16.21 -0.87 -9.19
C LEU A 183 -14.93 -1.04 -10.01
N ILE A 184 -14.10 -1.98 -9.61
CA ILE A 184 -12.89 -2.38 -10.33
C ILE A 184 -13.13 -3.77 -10.93
N PRO A 185 -13.30 -3.89 -12.25
CA PRO A 185 -13.46 -5.19 -12.91
C PRO A 185 -12.14 -5.98 -12.92
N ARG A 186 -12.26 -7.29 -13.15
CA ARG A 186 -11.14 -8.12 -13.62
C ARG A 186 -10.69 -7.63 -15.00
N LYS A 187 -9.40 -7.81 -15.32
CA LYS A 187 -8.78 -7.20 -16.51
C LYS A 187 -9.43 -7.51 -17.86
N ASP A 188 -10.15 -8.62 -17.96
CA ASP A 188 -10.84 -9.09 -19.15
C ASP A 188 -12.34 -8.72 -19.18
N ILE A 189 -12.81 -7.94 -18.22
CA ILE A 189 -14.20 -7.51 -18.10
C ILE A 189 -14.29 -6.00 -18.27
N ARG A 190 -15.25 -5.54 -19.08
CA ARG A 190 -15.62 -4.12 -19.15
C ARG A 190 -17.00 -3.92 -18.54
N ILE A 191 -17.13 -2.92 -17.67
CA ILE A 191 -18.42 -2.56 -17.09
C ILE A 191 -19.16 -1.68 -18.09
N MET A 192 -20.39 -2.07 -18.42
CA MET A 192 -21.30 -1.34 -19.31
C MET A 192 -22.55 -0.95 -18.54
N ARG A 193 -23.19 0.15 -18.94
CA ARG A 193 -24.42 0.60 -18.32
C ARG A 193 -25.58 -0.34 -18.65
N ASN A 194 -25.73 -0.70 -19.92
CA ASN A 194 -26.84 -1.44 -20.50
C ASN A 194 -26.39 -2.20 -21.77
N GLU A 195 -27.26 -3.04 -22.33
CA GLU A 195 -26.98 -3.83 -23.54
C GLU A 195 -26.77 -2.96 -24.79
N GLU A 196 -27.34 -1.76 -24.85
CA GLU A 196 -27.13 -0.83 -25.96
C GLU A 196 -25.66 -0.36 -26.03
N GLU A 197 -25.01 -0.12 -24.89
CA GLU A 197 -23.58 0.18 -24.82
C GLU A 197 -22.72 -1.01 -25.24
N VAL A 198 -23.16 -2.24 -24.94
CA VAL A 198 -22.48 -3.48 -25.39
C VAL A 198 -22.52 -3.58 -26.91
N GLU A 199 -23.70 -3.43 -27.52
CA GLU A 199 -23.89 -3.53 -28.97
C GLU A 199 -23.07 -2.49 -29.76
N LYS A 200 -22.85 -1.31 -29.17
CA LYS A 200 -22.09 -0.21 -29.77
C LYS A 200 -20.60 -0.22 -29.44
N ASN A 201 -20.12 -1.19 -28.66
CA ASN A 201 -18.72 -1.22 -28.25
C ASN A 201 -17.79 -1.65 -29.39
N GLU A 202 -16.97 -0.71 -29.87
CA GLU A 202 -15.95 -0.95 -30.90
C GLU A 202 -14.54 -1.15 -30.31
N MET A 203 -14.40 -1.18 -28.99
CA MET A 203 -13.10 -1.23 -28.32
C MET A 203 -12.77 -2.68 -27.92
N CYS A 204 -11.57 -3.14 -28.26
CA CYS A 204 -11.06 -4.45 -27.82
C CYS A 204 -10.57 -4.42 -26.38
N CYS A 205 -10.14 -3.25 -25.93
CA CYS A 205 -9.17 -3.15 -24.86
C CYS A 205 -9.43 -1.89 -24.02
N ALA A 206 -9.03 -1.97 -22.76
CA ALA A 206 -9.20 -0.91 -21.78
C ALA A 206 -8.00 -0.83 -20.84
N HIS A 207 -7.95 0.24 -20.07
CA HIS A 207 -6.98 0.46 -18.99
C HIS A 207 -7.72 0.90 -17.72
N GLY A 208 -6.98 1.19 -16.65
CA GLY A 208 -7.54 1.62 -15.36
C GLY A 208 -7.96 0.48 -14.42
N PHE A 209 -7.58 -0.76 -14.74
CA PHE A 209 -7.67 -1.88 -13.81
C PHE A 209 -6.69 -1.71 -12.64
N ASP A 210 -6.72 -2.68 -11.73
CA ASP A 210 -5.80 -2.74 -10.59
C ASP A 210 -4.33 -2.69 -11.05
N TYR A 211 -3.56 -1.71 -10.55
CA TYR A 211 -2.21 -1.39 -11.03
C TYR A 211 -1.17 -2.51 -10.81
N ILE A 212 -1.47 -3.52 -9.98
CA ILE A 212 -0.61 -4.71 -9.82
C ILE A 212 -0.74 -5.69 -11.00
N THR A 213 -1.68 -5.44 -11.92
CA THR A 213 -1.88 -6.22 -13.13
C THR A 213 -0.77 -5.90 -14.14
N PRO A 214 0.02 -6.90 -14.59
CA PRO A 214 1.15 -6.65 -15.48
C PRO A 214 0.82 -5.89 -16.76
N ASP A 215 -0.36 -6.13 -17.35
CA ASP A 215 -0.81 -5.46 -18.57
C ASP A 215 -0.97 -3.93 -18.40
N ILE A 216 -1.09 -3.43 -17.17
CA ILE A 216 -1.30 -2.00 -16.84
C ILE A 216 0.00 -1.31 -16.40
N HIS A 217 1.10 -2.05 -16.33
CA HIS A 217 2.40 -1.46 -16.02
C HIS A 217 2.86 -0.51 -17.14
N THR A 218 3.54 0.56 -16.73
CA THR A 218 4.08 1.62 -17.59
C THR A 218 5.55 1.37 -17.92
N ILE A 219 6.08 2.12 -18.89
CA ILE A 219 7.51 2.21 -19.22
C ILE A 219 8.13 3.48 -18.65
N MET A 220 9.43 3.41 -18.37
CA MET A 220 10.26 4.61 -18.16
C MET A 220 11.68 4.38 -18.67
N PHE A 221 12.15 5.27 -19.54
CA PHE A 221 13.52 5.34 -20.02
C PHE A 221 14.07 6.74 -19.77
N ALA A 222 15.32 6.85 -19.36
CA ALA A 222 15.95 8.14 -19.11
C ALA A 222 17.40 8.15 -19.60
N GLN A 223 17.81 9.27 -20.19
CA GLN A 223 19.19 9.53 -20.61
C GLN A 223 19.53 11.01 -20.48
N GLY A 224 20.81 11.30 -20.25
CA GLY A 224 21.30 12.67 -20.20
C GLY A 224 22.49 12.83 -19.24
N PRO A 225 23.07 14.03 -19.17
CA PRO A 225 24.25 14.30 -18.35
C PRO A 225 24.00 14.10 -16.84
N SER A 226 22.75 14.24 -16.39
CA SER A 226 22.40 14.08 -14.96
C SER A 226 22.15 12.63 -14.54
N PHE A 227 22.05 11.68 -15.47
CA PHE A 227 21.74 10.29 -15.16
C PHE A 227 23.00 9.41 -15.08
N LYS A 228 23.00 8.47 -14.14
CA LYS A 228 23.97 7.37 -14.11
C LYS A 228 23.78 6.50 -15.36
N LYS A 229 24.89 5.97 -15.88
CA LYS A 229 24.86 5.09 -17.06
C LYS A 229 24.57 3.65 -16.65
N ASN A 230 23.80 2.94 -17.47
CA ASN A 230 23.52 1.51 -17.34
C ASN A 230 22.91 1.11 -15.98
N VAL A 231 22.03 1.96 -15.44
CA VAL A 231 21.29 1.69 -14.21
C VAL A 231 19.88 1.22 -14.56
N VAL A 232 19.45 0.13 -13.93
CA VAL A 232 18.06 -0.33 -13.95
C VAL A 232 17.53 -0.22 -12.53
N LEU A 233 16.49 0.59 -12.34
CA LEU A 233 15.82 0.72 -11.05
C LEU A 233 14.89 -0.48 -10.81
N PRO A 234 14.62 -0.85 -9.54
CA PRO A 234 13.53 -1.76 -9.25
C PRO A 234 12.19 -1.14 -9.66
N PRO A 235 11.13 -1.94 -9.92
CA PRO A 235 9.80 -1.41 -10.20
C PRO A 235 9.33 -0.46 -9.09
N PHE A 236 8.76 0.68 -9.47
CA PHE A 236 8.30 1.72 -8.56
C PHE A 236 7.00 2.37 -9.07
N GLN A 237 6.31 3.16 -8.24
CA GLN A 237 5.09 3.85 -8.63
C GLN A 237 5.40 5.23 -9.24
N MET A 238 4.64 5.64 -10.25
CA MET A 238 4.86 6.93 -10.93
C MET A 238 4.72 8.17 -10.01
N VAL A 239 4.21 8.05 -8.78
CA VAL A 239 4.26 9.13 -7.79
C VAL A 239 5.69 9.56 -7.44
N GLU A 240 6.68 8.68 -7.65
CA GLU A 240 8.10 9.00 -7.49
C GLU A 240 8.63 9.94 -8.58
N TYR A 241 7.94 10.02 -9.72
CA TYR A 241 8.36 10.78 -10.90
C TYR A 241 8.51 12.29 -10.62
N MET A 242 7.67 12.86 -9.75
CA MET A 242 7.77 14.28 -9.39
C MET A 242 9.11 14.61 -8.72
N ASN A 243 9.66 13.69 -7.94
CA ASN A 243 10.95 13.88 -7.25
C ASN A 243 12.12 13.94 -8.25
N LEU A 244 11.99 13.32 -9.43
CA LEU A 244 12.98 13.43 -10.51
C LEU A 244 13.08 14.87 -11.01
N TRP A 245 11.95 15.46 -11.40
CA TRP A 245 11.91 16.81 -11.95
C TRP A 245 12.31 17.87 -10.93
N ARG A 246 11.91 17.68 -9.67
CA ARG A 246 12.39 18.52 -8.57
C ARG A 246 13.91 18.60 -8.55
N LYS A 247 14.59 17.45 -8.63
CA LYS A 247 16.07 17.36 -8.61
C LYS A 247 16.70 17.93 -9.89
N LEU A 248 16.19 17.55 -11.07
CA LEU A 248 16.72 18.01 -12.35
C LEU A 248 16.61 19.54 -12.51
N LEU A 249 15.50 20.14 -12.06
CA LEU A 249 15.22 21.57 -12.14
C LEU A 249 15.71 22.36 -10.91
N LYS A 250 16.31 21.68 -9.92
CA LYS A 250 16.78 22.28 -8.66
C LYS A 250 15.68 23.05 -7.91
N LEU A 251 14.47 22.50 -7.91
CA LEU A 251 13.33 23.06 -7.18
C LEU A 251 13.43 22.73 -5.69
N PRO A 252 12.85 23.57 -4.81
CA PRO A 252 12.79 23.28 -3.39
C PRO A 252 11.99 22.00 -3.10
N GLN A 253 12.19 21.41 -1.93
CA GLN A 253 11.37 20.28 -1.48
C GLN A 253 9.89 20.67 -1.44
N MET A 254 9.07 19.86 -2.10
CA MET A 254 7.61 19.96 -2.09
C MET A 254 7.03 18.77 -1.35
N GLU A 255 5.83 18.92 -0.80
CA GLU A 255 5.09 17.79 -0.24
C GLU A 255 4.53 16.95 -1.39
N THR A 256 4.94 15.68 -1.45
CA THR A 256 4.52 14.68 -2.43
C THR A 256 4.48 13.31 -1.76
N ASP A 257 3.69 12.38 -2.28
CA ASP A 257 3.67 10.99 -1.77
C ASP A 257 4.96 10.20 -2.08
N GLY A 258 5.72 10.63 -3.09
CA GLY A 258 6.96 10.00 -3.51
C GLY A 258 8.09 10.10 -2.47
N GLU A 259 8.91 9.07 -2.38
CA GLU A 259 10.14 9.02 -1.60
C GLU A 259 11.22 9.99 -2.10
N PRO A 260 11.58 11.02 -1.32
CA PRO A 260 12.48 12.09 -1.79
C PRO A 260 13.87 11.63 -2.24
N ALA A 261 14.35 10.50 -1.74
CA ALA A 261 15.67 9.94 -2.03
C ALA A 261 15.66 8.87 -3.15
N PHE A 262 14.50 8.36 -3.57
CA PHE A 262 14.44 7.23 -4.52
C PHE A 262 15.12 7.54 -5.85
N MET A 263 14.91 8.75 -6.40
CA MET A 263 15.50 9.15 -7.68
C MET A 263 17.02 9.37 -7.63
N ASP A 264 17.64 9.41 -6.44
CA ASP A 264 19.11 9.46 -6.31
C ASP A 264 19.78 8.16 -6.77
N LEU A 265 19.02 7.07 -6.82
CA LEU A 265 19.47 5.81 -7.40
C LEU A 265 19.81 5.97 -8.89
N ALA A 266 19.09 6.81 -9.62
CA ALA A 266 19.28 7.03 -11.06
C ALA A 266 20.15 8.26 -11.40
N LEU A 267 20.33 9.22 -10.50
CA LEU A 267 20.99 10.49 -10.78
C LEU A 267 22.46 10.52 -10.34
N ASN A 268 23.31 11.21 -11.12
CA ASN A 268 24.66 11.61 -10.74
C ASN A 268 24.60 12.80 -9.78
N THR A 269 23.99 12.62 -8.61
CA THR A 269 23.94 13.69 -7.60
C THR A 269 25.01 13.50 -6.54
N GLN A 270 25.60 14.62 -6.08
CA GLN A 270 26.38 14.69 -4.84
C GLN A 270 25.53 15.20 -3.66
N ASP A 271 24.24 15.44 -3.88
CA ASP A 271 23.36 15.85 -2.81
C ASP A 271 23.24 14.71 -1.80
N GLU A 272 23.79 14.90 -0.61
CA GLU A 272 23.66 14.00 0.54
C GLU A 272 22.21 14.00 1.09
N TYR A 273 21.19 13.78 0.25
CA TYR A 273 19.79 13.77 0.68
C TYR A 273 19.42 12.57 1.56
N LEU A 274 20.28 11.55 1.66
CA LEU A 274 20.15 10.53 2.71
C LEU A 274 20.32 11.12 4.13
N LYS A 275 20.68 12.40 4.29
CA LYS A 275 20.53 13.10 5.58
C LYS A 275 19.06 13.41 5.83
N ALA A 276 18.44 12.44 6.50
CA ALA A 276 17.12 12.38 7.08
C ALA A 276 16.53 13.75 7.46
N GLY A 277 15.22 13.90 7.20
CA GLY A 277 14.39 14.82 7.96
C GLY A 277 14.56 14.63 9.47
N LYS A 278 14.04 15.57 10.28
CA LYS A 278 14.23 15.56 11.75
C LYS A 278 14.13 14.12 12.32
N PRO A 279 15.14 13.66 13.08
CA PRO A 279 15.21 12.28 13.53
C PRO A 279 13.94 11.92 14.30
N ILE A 280 13.34 10.79 13.94
CA ILE A 280 12.16 10.26 14.60
C ILE A 280 12.65 9.56 15.87
N PRO A 281 12.14 9.92 17.06
CA PRO A 281 12.68 9.38 18.30
C PRO A 281 12.32 7.90 18.45
N ASP A 282 13.26 7.14 19.00
CA ASP A 282 13.06 5.75 19.39
C ASP A 282 11.99 5.66 20.48
N ILE A 283 11.09 4.69 20.31
CA ILE A 283 10.09 4.37 21.30
C ILE A 283 10.78 3.70 22.49
N ARG A 284 10.45 4.13 23.71
CA ARG A 284 11.09 3.64 24.93
C ARG A 284 10.40 2.39 25.48
N LYS A 285 11.13 1.58 26.25
CA LYS A 285 10.55 0.48 27.01
C LYS A 285 9.50 1.01 27.98
N CYS A 286 8.39 0.30 28.14
CA CYS A 286 7.37 0.65 29.13
C CYS A 286 7.95 0.62 30.53
N SER A 287 7.50 1.53 31.40
CA SER A 287 7.92 1.55 32.81
C SER A 287 7.68 0.18 33.45
N ASN A 288 8.72 -0.36 34.12
CA ASN A 288 8.81 -1.77 34.55
C ASN A 288 7.51 -2.30 35.19
N PRO A 289 6.81 -3.25 34.54
CA PRO A 289 5.78 -4.00 35.21
C PRO A 289 6.43 -4.95 36.22
N THR A 290 6.15 -4.76 37.52
CA THR A 290 6.72 -5.54 38.64
C THR A 290 6.59 -7.06 38.45
N SER A 291 5.58 -7.50 37.71
CA SER A 291 5.32 -8.90 37.37
C SER A 291 6.34 -9.53 36.40
N LEU A 292 6.95 -8.72 35.52
CA LEU A 292 8.02 -9.19 34.62
C LEU A 292 9.31 -9.38 35.40
N ASP A 293 9.69 -8.40 36.22
CA ASP A 293 10.89 -8.45 37.08
C ASP A 293 10.83 -9.59 38.11
N SER A 294 9.63 -9.89 38.63
CA SER A 294 9.43 -10.97 39.59
C SER A 294 9.10 -12.33 38.97
N ALA A 295 8.93 -12.39 37.64
CA ALA A 295 8.44 -13.56 36.90
C ALA A 295 7.19 -14.20 37.52
N LYS A 296 6.21 -13.38 37.91
CA LYS A 296 4.95 -13.85 38.54
C LYS A 296 3.72 -13.32 37.81
N LEU A 297 2.76 -14.23 37.57
CA LEU A 297 1.44 -13.89 37.08
C LEU A 297 0.51 -13.50 38.23
N ASP A 298 0.59 -12.24 38.66
CA ASP A 298 -0.21 -11.75 39.79
C ASP A 298 -1.66 -11.44 39.41
N LYS A 299 -1.90 -11.03 38.16
CA LYS A 299 -3.22 -10.64 37.65
C LYS A 299 -3.65 -11.51 36.47
N ILE A 300 -4.49 -12.49 36.73
CA ILE A 300 -5.08 -13.36 35.71
C ILE A 300 -6.45 -12.81 35.30
N CYS A 301 -6.67 -12.68 33.99
CA CYS A 301 -7.95 -12.26 33.39
C CYS A 301 -8.75 -13.42 32.78
N GLY A 302 -8.07 -14.50 32.40
CA GLY A 302 -8.68 -15.71 31.85
C GLY A 302 -8.56 -16.90 32.81
N LYS A 303 -8.21 -18.06 32.26
CA LYS A 303 -7.95 -19.30 33.00
C LYS A 303 -6.54 -19.79 32.66
N CYS A 304 -5.62 -19.68 33.62
CA CYS A 304 -4.24 -20.16 33.47
C CYS A 304 -4.01 -21.37 34.37
N SER A 305 -3.52 -22.45 33.77
CA SER A 305 -3.10 -23.69 34.43
C SER A 305 -1.78 -23.51 35.21
N ALA A 306 -1.32 -24.55 35.90
CA ALA A 306 0.01 -24.56 36.51
C ALA A 306 1.11 -24.52 35.44
N ASP A 307 0.94 -25.25 34.34
CA ASP A 307 1.88 -25.28 33.22
C ASP A 307 1.97 -23.92 32.52
N ASP A 308 0.84 -23.20 32.40
CA ASP A 308 0.82 -21.83 31.86
C ASP A 308 1.65 -20.86 32.71
N LYS A 309 1.60 -21.01 34.04
CA LYS A 309 2.40 -20.18 34.95
C LYS A 309 3.89 -20.50 34.82
N SER A 310 4.24 -21.78 34.65
CA SER A 310 5.61 -22.22 34.41
C SER A 310 6.14 -21.70 33.07
N ALA A 311 5.33 -21.78 32.00
CA ALA A 311 5.66 -21.25 30.67
C ALA A 311 5.93 -19.73 30.73
N PHE A 312 5.05 -18.97 31.39
CA PHE A 312 5.28 -17.53 31.61
C PHE A 312 6.57 -17.26 32.38
N GLN A 313 6.84 -18.02 33.45
CA GLN A 313 8.06 -17.88 34.24
C GLN A 313 9.33 -18.12 33.42
N ASN A 314 9.32 -19.12 32.55
CA ASN A 314 10.43 -19.43 31.66
C ASN A 314 10.63 -18.31 30.64
N TRP A 315 9.55 -17.83 30.02
CA TRP A 315 9.60 -16.71 29.08
C TRP A 315 10.08 -15.42 29.74
N ALA A 316 9.60 -15.09 30.94
CA ALA A 316 9.98 -13.86 31.66
C ALA A 316 11.44 -13.84 32.12
N LYS A 317 12.05 -15.02 32.30
CA LYS A 317 13.47 -15.18 32.66
C LYS A 317 14.39 -15.35 31.46
N CYS A 318 13.83 -15.55 30.28
CA CYS A 318 14.62 -15.66 29.05
C CYS A 318 15.27 -14.32 28.75
N ASP A 319 16.52 -14.36 28.28
CA ASP A 319 17.24 -13.16 27.85
C ASP A 319 16.48 -12.48 26.72
N VAL A 320 16.39 -11.15 26.78
CA VAL A 320 15.71 -10.36 25.75
C VAL A 320 16.53 -10.42 24.47
N GLY A 321 15.96 -11.02 23.42
CA GLY A 321 16.62 -11.27 22.15
C GLY A 321 15.65 -11.24 20.96
N GLY A 322 15.95 -12.03 19.94
CA GLY A 322 15.09 -12.21 18.77
C GLY A 322 14.78 -10.90 18.03
N VAL A 323 13.50 -10.49 18.02
CA VAL A 323 13.06 -9.35 17.20
C VAL A 323 13.48 -7.99 17.75
N SER A 324 13.64 -7.84 19.08
CA SER A 324 14.02 -6.55 19.68
C SER A 324 15.47 -6.14 19.42
N THR A 325 16.32 -7.06 18.94
CA THR A 325 17.67 -6.74 18.47
C THR A 325 17.71 -6.44 16.97
N ALA A 326 16.75 -6.97 16.21
CA ALA A 326 16.65 -6.81 14.76
C ALA A 326 15.87 -5.56 14.33
N ILE A 327 14.97 -5.05 15.18
CA ILE A 327 14.04 -3.97 14.82
C ILE A 327 13.94 -2.95 15.95
N VAL A 328 14.20 -1.69 15.62
CA VAL A 328 13.94 -0.53 16.48
C VAL A 328 12.66 0.15 15.99
N LEU A 329 11.72 0.38 16.92
CA LEU A 329 10.49 1.11 16.63
C LEU A 329 10.67 2.59 16.93
N GLN A 330 10.25 3.45 16.00
CA GLN A 330 10.36 4.90 16.11
C GLN A 330 9.00 5.55 15.92
N SER A 331 8.69 6.60 16.68
CA SER A 331 7.44 7.35 16.50
C SER A 331 7.49 8.73 17.16
N LYS A 332 6.79 9.70 16.58
CA LYS A 332 6.56 11.01 17.23
C LYS A 332 5.50 10.96 18.34
N ILE A 333 4.81 9.83 18.51
CA ILE A 333 3.73 9.67 19.50
C ILE A 333 4.34 9.33 20.86
N SER A 334 4.35 10.31 21.77
CA SER A 334 5.00 10.20 23.08
C SER A 334 4.40 9.17 24.04
N GLN A 335 3.14 8.76 23.84
CA GLN A 335 2.43 7.81 24.70
C GLN A 335 2.67 6.35 24.32
N LEU A 336 3.45 6.09 23.28
CA LEU A 336 3.84 4.74 22.90
C LEU A 336 5.01 4.26 23.76
N CYS A 337 4.95 2.99 24.16
CA CYS A 337 6.05 2.29 24.78
C CYS A 337 6.02 0.82 24.38
N PHE A 338 7.15 0.12 24.49
CA PHE A 338 7.21 -1.30 24.17
C PHE A 338 7.53 -2.20 25.37
N LEU A 339 7.02 -3.41 25.32
CA LEU A 339 7.48 -4.56 26.09
C LEU A 339 8.36 -5.41 25.19
N ALA A 340 9.41 -6.00 25.75
CA ALA A 340 10.23 -7.00 25.08
C ALA A 340 10.49 -8.14 26.05
N GLY A 341 10.38 -9.37 25.54
CA GLY A 341 10.72 -10.59 26.23
C GLY A 341 11.67 -11.43 25.40
N CYS A 342 11.60 -12.75 25.58
CA CYS A 342 12.51 -13.73 25.00
C CYS A 342 12.82 -13.48 23.51
N ASN A 343 11.82 -13.70 22.64
CA ASN A 343 11.95 -13.55 21.18
C ASN A 343 10.90 -12.61 20.57
N ASP A 344 10.08 -11.99 21.42
CA ASP A 344 8.93 -11.19 21.04
C ASP A 344 8.95 -9.80 21.69
N MET A 345 8.29 -8.87 21.01
CA MET A 345 8.19 -7.48 21.43
C MET A 345 6.77 -7.00 21.14
N ALA A 346 6.20 -6.20 22.04
CA ALA A 346 4.88 -5.64 21.87
C ALA A 346 4.89 -4.15 22.14
N LEU A 347 4.51 -3.38 21.15
CA LEU A 347 4.19 -1.97 21.27
C LEU A 347 2.78 -1.80 21.78
N ILE A 348 2.63 -0.94 22.78
CA ILE A 348 1.34 -0.55 23.34
C ILE A 348 1.26 0.96 23.47
N ARG A 349 0.03 1.47 23.53
CA ARG A 349 -0.23 2.85 23.91
C ARG A 349 -0.59 2.94 25.39
N ASN A 350 0.14 3.76 26.13
CA ASN A 350 -0.15 4.07 27.53
C ASN A 350 -1.19 5.21 27.65
N SER A 351 -2.36 5.01 27.04
CA SER A 351 -3.51 5.92 27.10
C SER A 351 -4.83 5.14 27.01
N ALA A 352 -5.92 5.72 27.49
CA ALA A 352 -7.26 5.21 27.27
C ALA A 352 -7.79 5.53 25.85
N GLU A 353 -7.26 6.59 25.23
CA GLU A 353 -7.57 6.95 23.85
C GLU A 353 -6.85 6.02 22.89
N GLU A 354 -7.56 5.53 21.86
CA GLU A 354 -7.03 4.57 20.89
C GLU A 354 -6.32 3.42 21.61
N ALA A 355 -6.94 2.88 22.66
CA ALA A 355 -6.35 1.87 23.55
C ALA A 355 -5.90 0.60 22.80
N TYR A 356 -6.44 0.37 21.60
CA TYR A 356 -6.05 -0.70 20.70
C TYR A 356 -5.11 -0.22 19.58
N THR A 357 -4.26 0.79 19.82
CA THR A 357 -3.05 1.00 19.03
C THR A 357 -1.97 0.10 19.61
N VAL A 358 -1.90 -1.12 19.05
CA VAL A 358 -1.01 -2.16 19.50
C VAL A 358 -0.30 -2.80 18.31
N THR A 359 0.96 -3.20 18.51
CA THR A 359 1.77 -3.92 17.54
C THR A 359 2.51 -5.04 18.24
N LEU A 360 2.40 -6.26 17.72
CA LEU A 360 3.09 -7.44 18.20
C LEU A 360 4.12 -7.86 17.16
N LEU A 361 5.36 -8.05 17.60
CA LEU A 361 6.49 -8.49 16.81
C LEU A 361 6.94 -9.85 17.34
N GLU A 362 6.99 -10.85 16.48
CA GLU A 362 7.30 -12.23 16.84
C GLU A 362 8.21 -12.88 15.81
N VAL A 363 9.08 -13.79 16.26
CA VAL A 363 9.87 -14.68 15.39
C VAL A 363 9.24 -16.06 15.41
N TYR A 364 8.70 -16.53 14.28
CA TYR A 364 8.21 -17.90 14.15
C TYR A 364 9.25 -18.77 13.47
N SER A 365 9.44 -19.99 13.96
CA SER A 365 10.31 -20.99 13.32
C SER A 365 9.74 -22.39 13.42
N ASN A 366 10.08 -23.28 12.48
CA ASN A 366 9.75 -24.71 12.59
C ASN A 366 10.51 -25.40 13.73
N ASP A 367 11.69 -24.87 14.09
CA ASP A 367 12.54 -25.40 15.16
C ASP A 367 12.18 -24.80 16.53
N ASP A 368 11.08 -24.03 16.61
CA ASP A 368 10.66 -23.34 17.82
C ASP A 368 10.13 -24.32 18.86
N ASN A 369 10.84 -24.42 19.98
CA ASN A 369 10.48 -25.26 21.12
C ASN A 369 9.84 -24.45 22.26
N GLU A 370 9.39 -23.21 21.99
CA GLU A 370 8.74 -22.38 23.00
C GLU A 370 7.49 -23.06 23.58
N GLN A 371 7.41 -23.09 24.91
CA GLN A 371 6.24 -23.61 25.61
C GLN A 371 5.05 -22.64 25.46
N LEU A 372 4.02 -23.08 24.75
CA LEU A 372 2.81 -22.28 24.53
C LEU A 372 1.84 -22.36 25.71
N LEU A 373 1.18 -21.25 25.99
CA LEU A 373 0.06 -21.15 26.91
C LEU A 373 -1.21 -21.78 26.34
N THR A 374 -2.08 -22.24 27.22
CA THR A 374 -3.44 -22.59 26.86
C THR A 374 -4.19 -21.37 26.31
N SER A 375 -5.06 -21.59 25.32
CA SER A 375 -5.77 -20.51 24.61
C SER A 375 -6.67 -19.62 25.49
N ASN A 376 -7.00 -20.05 26.71
CA ASN A 376 -7.82 -19.30 27.65
C ASN A 376 -6.98 -18.57 28.72
N CYS A 377 -5.67 -18.79 28.77
CA CYS A 377 -4.80 -18.10 29.72
C CYS A 377 -4.51 -16.69 29.22
N THR A 378 -5.15 -15.70 29.83
CA THR A 378 -4.86 -14.28 29.63
C THR A 378 -4.61 -13.62 30.98
N TYR A 379 -3.72 -12.63 30.99
CA TYR A 379 -3.26 -11.95 32.20
C TYR A 379 -2.98 -10.48 31.90
N ASN A 380 -2.79 -9.66 32.92
CA ASN A 380 -2.58 -8.22 32.75
C ASN A 380 -1.37 -7.75 33.58
N ILE A 381 -0.18 -7.80 32.98
CA ILE A 381 1.06 -7.38 33.65
C ILE A 381 1.27 -5.86 33.62
N LEU A 382 0.72 -5.16 32.63
CA LEU A 382 0.90 -3.72 32.45
C LEU A 382 0.04 -2.89 33.39
N LYS A 383 -1.20 -3.35 33.61
CA LYS A 383 -2.22 -2.66 34.40
C LYS A 383 -2.86 -3.61 35.41
N PRO A 384 -2.08 -4.16 36.37
CA PRO A 384 -2.55 -5.21 37.28
C PRO A 384 -3.74 -4.77 38.17
N LYS A 385 -3.90 -3.45 38.37
CA LYS A 385 -4.99 -2.84 39.14
C LYS A 385 -6.30 -2.71 38.35
N GLU A 386 -6.27 -2.76 37.02
CA GLU A 386 -7.49 -2.64 36.21
C GLU A 386 -8.35 -3.91 36.28
N LYS A 387 -9.66 -3.74 36.08
CA LYS A 387 -10.60 -4.87 36.05
C LYS A 387 -10.48 -5.59 34.71
N CYS A 388 -10.46 -6.92 34.75
CA CYS A 388 -10.59 -7.74 33.55
C CYS A 388 -12.07 -7.73 33.12
N GLY A 389 -12.33 -7.45 31.86
CA GLY A 389 -13.68 -7.45 31.29
C GLY A 389 -13.77 -6.52 30.10
N HIS A 390 -13.77 -7.09 28.90
CA HIS A 390 -13.99 -6.32 27.69
C HIS A 390 -15.48 -6.15 27.41
N ARG A 391 -15.87 -5.00 26.85
CA ARG A 391 -17.22 -4.79 26.34
C ARG A 391 -17.38 -5.57 25.02
N THR A 392 -18.34 -6.48 24.97
CA THR A 392 -18.55 -7.38 23.81
C THR A 392 -19.47 -6.83 22.74
N LEU A 393 -20.06 -5.65 22.96
CA LEU A 393 -20.91 -4.95 22.01
C LEU A 393 -20.27 -3.60 21.65
N SER A 394 -20.18 -3.32 20.34
CA SER A 394 -19.81 -2.00 19.84
C SER A 394 -20.97 -1.01 19.95
N ALA A 395 -20.66 0.28 19.77
CA ALA A 395 -21.66 1.36 19.76
C ALA A 395 -22.75 1.18 18.68
N ASP A 396 -22.43 0.52 17.56
CA ASP A 396 -23.37 0.20 16.47
C ASP A 396 -24.16 -1.11 16.68
N GLY A 397 -24.02 -1.75 17.84
CA GLY A 397 -24.70 -3.00 18.20
C GLY A 397 -24.07 -4.27 17.65
N SER A 398 -22.92 -4.19 16.97
CA SER A 398 -22.21 -5.38 16.48
C SER A 398 -21.54 -6.18 17.62
N GLU A 399 -21.57 -7.50 17.52
CA GLU A 399 -20.82 -8.38 18.43
C GLU A 399 -19.32 -8.32 18.13
N LEU A 400 -18.52 -8.11 19.19
CA LEU A 400 -17.07 -8.01 19.16
C LEU A 400 -16.41 -9.20 19.87
N HIS A 401 -15.46 -9.82 19.19
CA HIS A 401 -14.66 -10.92 19.70
C HIS A 401 -13.24 -10.43 19.98
N PHE A 402 -12.84 -10.47 21.25
CA PHE A 402 -11.48 -10.11 21.66
C PHE A 402 -10.53 -11.27 21.40
N ARG A 403 -9.49 -11.03 20.59
CA ARG A 403 -8.50 -12.04 20.20
C ARG A 403 -7.10 -11.45 20.16
N SER A 404 -6.12 -12.32 20.34
CA SER A 404 -4.70 -12.00 20.15
C SER A 404 -4.41 -11.64 18.69
N LEU A 405 -3.37 -10.82 18.49
CA LEU A 405 -2.80 -10.49 17.19
C LEU A 405 -1.89 -11.59 16.62
N SER A 406 -1.40 -12.50 17.46
CA SER A 406 -0.44 -13.52 17.03
C SER A 406 -1.07 -14.49 16.03
N ALA A 407 -0.26 -14.91 15.05
CA ALA A 407 -0.63 -16.00 14.16
C ALA A 407 -0.66 -17.35 14.89
N VAL A 408 0.15 -17.50 15.94
CA VAL A 408 0.29 -18.72 16.73
C VAL A 408 -0.36 -18.50 18.10
N ARG A 409 -1.42 -19.27 18.40
CA ARG A 409 -2.11 -19.13 19.69
C ARG A 409 -1.23 -19.61 20.84
N GLY A 410 -1.34 -18.94 21.99
CA GLY A 410 -0.66 -19.34 23.22
C GLY A 410 0.73 -18.73 23.38
N ARG A 411 1.19 -17.90 22.44
CA ARG A 411 2.42 -17.13 22.61
C ARG A 411 2.31 -16.24 23.84
N VAL A 412 3.36 -16.24 24.66
CA VAL A 412 3.29 -15.68 26.02
C VAL A 412 2.91 -14.20 25.96
N LEU A 413 3.75 -13.35 25.35
CA LEU A 413 3.45 -11.92 25.26
C LEU A 413 2.12 -11.64 24.55
N ALA A 414 1.81 -12.42 23.51
CA ALA A 414 0.59 -12.27 22.72
C ALA A 414 -0.72 -12.50 23.50
N ASN A 415 -0.63 -13.14 24.68
CA ASN A 415 -1.75 -13.40 25.59
C ASN A 415 -1.92 -12.31 26.67
N GLU A 416 -1.09 -11.27 26.65
CA GLU A 416 -1.27 -10.09 27.50
C GLU A 416 -2.58 -9.38 27.18
N TYR A 417 -3.35 -9.06 28.23
CA TYR A 417 -4.72 -8.56 28.15
C TYR A 417 -4.83 -7.26 27.34
N ASN A 418 -3.83 -6.39 27.42
CA ASN A 418 -3.82 -5.12 26.70
C ASN A 418 -3.54 -5.27 25.20
N LEU A 419 -3.11 -6.45 24.72
CA LEU A 419 -2.95 -6.76 23.30
C LEU A 419 -4.19 -7.43 22.70
N MET A 420 -5.17 -7.80 23.53
CA MET A 420 -6.43 -8.37 23.05
C MET A 420 -7.23 -7.30 22.32
N THR A 421 -7.42 -7.53 21.02
CA THR A 421 -8.05 -6.54 20.14
C THR A 421 -9.48 -6.98 19.79
N PRO A 422 -10.47 -6.05 19.79
CA PRO A 422 -11.83 -6.35 19.38
C PRO A 422 -11.95 -6.54 17.87
N TRP A 423 -12.59 -7.64 17.45
CA TRP A 423 -12.85 -7.93 16.04
C TRP A 423 -14.32 -8.26 15.79
N LYS A 424 -14.86 -7.74 14.67
CA LYS A 424 -16.14 -8.20 14.12
C LYS A 424 -16.03 -9.69 13.78
N ALA A 425 -17.07 -10.46 14.07
CA ALA A 425 -17.06 -11.91 13.88
C ALA A 425 -16.66 -12.34 12.45
N GLY A 426 -17.21 -11.69 11.43
CA GLY A 426 -16.89 -11.97 10.03
C GLY A 426 -15.46 -11.57 9.65
N PHE A 427 -14.94 -10.46 10.19
CA PHE A 427 -13.54 -10.07 9.99
C PHE A 427 -12.58 -11.14 10.52
N PHE A 428 -12.84 -11.64 11.72
CA PHE A 428 -12.01 -12.69 12.31
C PHE A 428 -12.05 -13.98 11.47
N LYS A 429 -13.25 -14.42 11.08
CA LYS A 429 -13.45 -15.68 10.35
C LYS A 429 -12.85 -15.64 8.94
N GLU A 430 -13.02 -14.53 8.22
CA GLU A 430 -12.74 -14.45 6.79
C GLU A 430 -11.43 -13.74 6.45
N ILE A 431 -10.83 -13.00 7.40
CA ILE A 431 -9.57 -12.27 7.18
C ILE A 431 -8.49 -12.75 8.16
N ILE A 432 -8.69 -12.60 9.48
CA ILE A 432 -7.65 -12.93 10.46
C ILE A 432 -7.28 -14.42 10.43
N LYS A 433 -8.28 -15.32 10.44
CA LYS A 433 -8.01 -16.75 10.42
C LYS A 433 -7.25 -17.16 9.15
N PRO A 434 -7.68 -16.81 7.92
CA PRO A 434 -6.90 -17.11 6.71
C PRO A 434 -5.50 -16.48 6.71
N LEU A 435 -5.34 -15.25 7.21
CA LEU A 435 -4.04 -14.59 7.32
C LEU A 435 -3.11 -15.35 8.29
N ASN A 436 -3.62 -15.83 9.42
CA ASN A 436 -2.88 -16.68 10.35
C ASN A 436 -2.51 -18.02 9.72
N ASP A 437 -3.46 -18.71 9.09
CA ASP A 437 -3.21 -19.97 8.38
C ASP A 437 -2.14 -19.78 7.28
N TYR A 438 -2.18 -18.67 6.54
CA TYR A 438 -1.19 -18.31 5.53
C TYR A 438 0.18 -18.06 6.17
N THR A 439 0.23 -17.33 7.29
CA THR A 439 1.49 -17.08 8.01
C THR A 439 2.16 -18.40 8.43
N THR A 440 1.40 -19.37 8.95
CA THR A 440 1.94 -20.70 9.28
C THR A 440 2.48 -21.44 8.05
N LYS A 441 1.81 -21.34 6.89
CA LYS A 441 2.32 -21.91 5.63
C LYS A 441 3.62 -21.26 5.18
N VAL A 442 3.75 -19.95 5.36
CA VAL A 442 5.00 -19.22 5.07
C VAL A 442 6.12 -19.70 5.98
N VAL A 443 5.87 -19.88 7.28
CA VAL A 443 6.85 -20.43 8.23
C VAL A 443 7.30 -21.83 7.80
N ALA A 444 6.36 -22.70 7.46
CA ALA A 444 6.66 -24.04 6.96
C ALA A 444 7.53 -24.02 5.69
N LYS A 445 7.33 -23.02 4.81
CA LYS A 445 8.08 -22.85 3.56
C LYS A 445 9.50 -22.28 3.76
N TYR A 446 9.65 -21.30 4.64
CA TYR A 446 10.90 -20.54 4.80
C TYR A 446 11.68 -20.85 6.08
N ASN A 447 11.21 -21.81 6.87
CA ASN A 447 11.74 -22.24 8.17
C ASN A 447 11.65 -21.21 9.30
N LYS A 448 11.90 -19.93 9.03
CA LYS A 448 11.89 -18.85 10.02
C LYS A 448 11.30 -17.60 9.36
N VAL A 449 10.46 -16.87 10.11
CA VAL A 449 9.76 -15.66 9.64
C VAL A 449 9.63 -14.70 10.80
N VAL A 450 9.94 -13.42 10.57
CA VAL A 450 9.58 -12.34 11.50
C VAL A 450 8.20 -11.81 11.10
N SER A 451 7.28 -11.76 12.05
CA SER A 451 5.91 -11.28 11.87
C SER A 451 5.69 -10.05 12.74
N ILE A 452 5.29 -8.94 12.12
CA ILE A 452 4.87 -7.70 12.79
C ILE A 452 3.38 -7.55 12.51
N THR A 453 2.54 -7.80 13.50
CA THR A 453 1.08 -7.65 13.38
C THR A 453 0.61 -6.52 14.27
N GLY A 454 -0.12 -5.56 13.73
CA GLY A 454 -0.63 -4.45 14.53
C GLY A 454 -1.92 -3.87 14.00
N THR A 455 -2.30 -2.74 14.60
CA THR A 455 -3.60 -2.11 14.42
C THR A 455 -3.44 -0.60 14.26
N ALA A 456 -4.38 0.01 13.54
CA ALA A 456 -4.32 1.44 13.24
C ALA A 456 -5.70 2.11 13.24
N TYR A 457 -5.69 3.44 13.34
CA TYR A 457 -6.85 4.33 13.31
C TYR A 457 -6.70 5.34 12.17
N ASP A 458 -7.61 5.24 11.21
CA ASP A 458 -7.78 6.09 10.03
C ASP A 458 -9.30 6.22 9.81
N ASP A 459 -9.93 7.05 10.64
CA ASP A 459 -11.40 7.18 10.69
C ASP A 459 -11.98 7.88 9.45
N ASN A 460 -11.18 8.73 8.81
CA ASN A 460 -11.56 9.43 7.58
C ASN A 460 -11.10 8.68 6.31
N TYR A 461 -10.47 7.51 6.46
CA TYR A 461 -9.95 6.66 5.38
C TYR A 461 -9.11 7.45 4.37
N ASP A 462 -8.23 8.33 4.84
CA ASP A 462 -7.33 9.09 3.96
C ASP A 462 -5.96 8.43 3.77
N GLY A 463 -5.76 7.27 4.40
CA GLY A 463 -4.51 6.53 4.39
C GLY A 463 -3.46 7.08 5.33
N GLN A 464 -3.83 8.03 6.20
CA GLN A 464 -2.97 8.60 7.22
C GLN A 464 -3.50 8.29 8.61
N ARG A 465 -2.60 8.32 9.59
CA ARG A 465 -3.01 8.21 10.99
C ARG A 465 -3.96 9.35 11.36
N SER A 466 -5.08 9.01 11.99
CA SER A 466 -6.03 10.01 12.51
C SER A 466 -5.32 11.04 13.41
N PRO A 467 -5.48 12.36 13.14
CA PRO A 467 -4.74 13.40 13.87
C PRO A 467 -5.30 13.61 15.28
N THR A 468 -6.60 13.37 15.46
CA THR A 468 -7.31 13.42 16.74
C THR A 468 -7.61 12.01 17.24
N ALA A 469 -7.80 11.87 18.55
CA ALA A 469 -8.22 10.60 19.13
C ALA A 469 -9.49 10.08 18.44
N SER A 470 -9.42 8.84 17.95
CA SER A 470 -10.55 8.18 17.32
C SER A 470 -11.76 8.06 18.25
N ASN A 471 -12.95 8.29 17.69
CA ASN A 471 -14.22 8.01 18.36
C ASN A 471 -14.63 6.53 18.24
N SER A 472 -13.88 5.72 17.47
CA SER A 472 -14.18 4.31 17.28
C SER A 472 -13.80 3.49 18.51
N SER A 473 -14.68 2.58 18.92
CA SER A 473 -14.43 1.64 20.02
C SER A 473 -13.49 0.48 19.63
N TYR A 474 -13.05 0.42 18.38
CA TYR A 474 -12.20 -0.64 17.83
C TYR A 474 -11.33 -0.08 16.69
N PRO A 475 -10.19 -0.72 16.37
CA PRO A 475 -9.29 -0.21 15.33
C PRO A 475 -9.95 -0.26 13.96
N THR A 476 -9.63 0.74 13.13
CA THR A 476 -10.11 0.83 11.74
C THR A 476 -9.42 -0.15 10.81
N HIS A 477 -8.18 -0.54 11.13
CA HIS A 477 -7.34 -1.39 10.28
C HIS A 477 -6.55 -2.41 11.11
N LEU A 478 -6.30 -3.58 10.49
CA LEU A 478 -5.27 -4.54 10.86
C LEU A 478 -4.14 -4.46 9.83
N TYR A 479 -2.89 -4.47 10.26
CA TYR A 479 -1.76 -4.66 9.36
C TYR A 479 -0.89 -5.85 9.78
N ARG A 480 -0.22 -6.45 8.81
CA ARG A 480 0.79 -7.49 9.04
C ARG A 480 1.97 -7.32 8.09
N ILE A 481 3.18 -7.36 8.61
CA ILE A 481 4.43 -7.39 7.84
C ILE A 481 5.09 -8.73 8.11
N LEU A 482 5.39 -9.49 7.07
CA LEU A 482 6.17 -10.72 7.13
C LEU A 482 7.54 -10.46 6.51
N LEU A 483 8.59 -10.86 7.22
CA LEU A 483 9.98 -10.77 6.75
C LEU A 483 10.60 -12.17 6.78
N THR A 484 11.31 -12.50 5.71
CA THR A 484 12.10 -13.74 5.64
C THR A 484 13.38 -13.52 4.86
N CYS A 485 14.36 -14.39 5.04
CA CYS A 485 15.56 -14.41 4.23
C CYS A 485 15.34 -15.25 2.97
N GLY A 486 15.85 -14.75 1.84
CA GLY A 486 15.94 -15.52 0.61
C GLY A 486 16.96 -16.65 0.69
N ASN A 487 18.01 -16.44 1.49
CA ASN A 487 19.10 -17.36 1.76
C ASN A 487 19.19 -17.62 3.28
N GLU A 488 20.32 -17.29 3.90
CA GLU A 488 20.62 -17.61 5.29
C GLU A 488 20.21 -16.49 6.27
N TRP A 489 19.71 -16.93 7.44
CA TRP A 489 19.53 -16.07 8.60
C TRP A 489 20.87 -15.88 9.31
N SER A 490 21.06 -14.73 9.94
CA SER A 490 22.20 -14.50 10.82
C SER A 490 22.10 -15.34 12.09
N ASP A 491 23.24 -15.82 12.57
CA ASP A 491 23.37 -16.46 13.89
C ASP A 491 23.26 -15.45 15.04
N GLU A 492 23.43 -14.16 14.75
CA GLU A 492 23.46 -13.07 15.75
C GLU A 492 22.08 -12.44 16.00
N GLY A 493 21.06 -12.77 15.19
CA GLY A 493 19.72 -12.25 15.43
C GLY A 493 18.67 -12.58 14.38
N ALA A 494 17.51 -11.92 14.48
CA ALA A 494 16.38 -12.13 13.59
C ALA A 494 16.46 -11.26 12.32
N TYR A 495 17.58 -11.33 11.61
CA TYR A 495 17.83 -10.64 10.34
C TYR A 495 18.66 -11.53 9.40
N CYS A 496 18.71 -11.17 8.13
CA CYS A 496 19.46 -11.92 7.12
C CYS A 496 20.95 -11.60 7.18
N THR A 497 21.79 -12.60 6.89
CA THR A 497 23.25 -12.41 6.82
C THR A 497 23.63 -11.37 5.77
N ASN A 498 22.92 -11.37 4.64
CA ASN A 498 23.00 -10.32 3.64
C ASN A 498 21.68 -9.54 3.60
N ALA A 499 21.76 -8.22 3.80
CA ALA A 499 20.61 -7.32 3.84
C ALA A 499 19.75 -7.41 2.56
N THR A 500 20.38 -7.56 1.38
CA THR A 500 19.67 -7.62 0.08
C THR A 500 18.85 -8.89 -0.10
N ASP A 501 19.08 -9.92 0.72
CA ASP A 501 18.31 -11.17 0.68
C ASP A 501 17.00 -11.08 1.47
N THR A 502 16.78 -9.98 2.19
CA THR A 502 15.56 -9.74 2.97
C THR A 502 14.37 -9.61 2.02
N LYS A 503 13.37 -10.49 2.21
CA LYS A 503 12.09 -10.46 1.50
C LYS A 503 11.01 -9.94 2.43
N VAL A 504 10.14 -9.09 1.90
CA VAL A 504 8.97 -8.57 2.62
C VAL A 504 7.66 -8.92 1.90
N LEU A 505 6.64 -9.22 2.69
CA LEU A 505 5.25 -9.27 2.24
C LEU A 505 4.38 -8.64 3.33
N SER A 506 3.67 -7.57 2.98
CA SER A 506 2.87 -6.80 3.93
C SER A 506 1.43 -6.60 3.47
N PHE A 507 0.55 -6.48 4.46
CA PHE A 507 -0.90 -6.41 4.27
C PHE A 507 -1.51 -5.31 5.15
N VAL A 508 -2.57 -4.68 4.66
CA VAL A 508 -3.44 -3.78 5.42
C VAL A 508 -4.90 -4.10 5.09
N PHE A 509 -5.65 -4.52 6.11
CA PHE A 509 -7.06 -4.86 6.00
C PHE A 509 -7.90 -3.82 6.76
N PRO A 510 -8.78 -3.07 6.07
CA PRO A 510 -9.83 -2.30 6.74
C PRO A 510 -10.74 -3.24 7.55
N HIS A 511 -11.14 -2.83 8.74
CA HIS A 511 -11.91 -3.64 9.70
C HIS A 511 -13.40 -3.76 9.29
N MET A 512 -13.59 -4.42 8.16
CA MET A 512 -14.84 -4.67 7.47
C MET A 512 -15.65 -5.81 8.11
N ARG A 513 -16.90 -5.98 7.68
CA ARG A 513 -17.79 -7.04 8.20
C ARG A 513 -17.45 -8.44 7.67
N GLY A 514 -16.58 -8.57 6.67
CA GLY A 514 -16.20 -9.81 6.00
C GLY A 514 -15.80 -9.55 4.55
N ASN A 515 -15.51 -10.62 3.81
CA ASN A 515 -15.15 -10.61 2.40
C ASN A 515 -16.37 -10.32 1.51
N LYS A 516 -16.61 -9.03 1.25
CA LYS A 516 -17.73 -8.57 0.42
C LYS A 516 -17.61 -8.94 -1.06
N ASN A 517 -16.40 -9.18 -1.56
CA ASN A 517 -16.19 -9.52 -2.96
C ASN A 517 -16.14 -11.04 -3.21
N CYS A 518 -16.39 -11.86 -2.19
CA CYS A 518 -16.34 -13.32 -2.26
C CYS A 518 -15.04 -13.88 -2.89
N LEU A 519 -13.94 -13.13 -2.76
CA LEU A 519 -12.64 -13.53 -3.28
C LEU A 519 -12.17 -14.82 -2.62
N ARG A 520 -11.44 -15.66 -3.37
CA ARG A 520 -10.73 -16.79 -2.76
C ARG A 520 -9.67 -16.24 -1.80
N GLN A 521 -9.26 -17.05 -0.83
CA GLN A 521 -8.37 -16.61 0.24
C GLN A 521 -7.10 -15.92 -0.27
N ASN A 522 -6.41 -16.53 -1.24
CA ASN A 522 -5.17 -15.95 -1.77
C ASN A 522 -5.43 -14.64 -2.54
N ASP A 523 -6.51 -14.55 -3.30
CA ASP A 523 -6.89 -13.34 -4.03
C ASP A 523 -7.29 -12.22 -3.07
N LEU A 524 -7.96 -12.56 -1.97
CA LEU A 524 -8.28 -11.63 -0.89
C LEU A 524 -7.02 -11.10 -0.21
N LEU A 525 -6.05 -11.97 0.12
CA LEU A 525 -4.79 -11.55 0.72
C LEU A 525 -4.00 -10.65 -0.24
N LEU A 526 -3.93 -11.01 -1.53
CA LEU A 526 -3.26 -10.20 -2.56
C LEU A 526 -3.96 -8.84 -2.75
N GLN A 527 -5.29 -8.80 -2.70
CA GLN A 527 -6.07 -7.57 -2.85
C GLN A 527 -5.65 -6.50 -1.84
N TYR A 528 -5.37 -6.92 -0.61
CA TYR A 528 -5.06 -6.06 0.54
C TYR A 528 -3.59 -6.07 0.92
N THR A 529 -2.69 -6.38 -0.03
CA THR A 529 -1.28 -6.06 0.15
C THR A 529 -1.09 -4.55 0.30
N ALA A 530 0.00 -4.15 0.95
CA ALA A 530 0.40 -2.76 1.12
C ALA A 530 1.91 -2.69 1.27
N THR A 531 2.52 -1.53 1.01
CA THR A 531 3.95 -1.32 1.29
C THR A 531 4.17 -1.07 2.78
N ILE A 532 5.39 -1.29 3.30
CA ILE A 532 5.69 -0.90 4.69
C ILE A 532 5.54 0.62 4.83
N LYS A 533 5.97 1.40 3.83
CA LYS A 533 5.82 2.87 3.85
C LYS A 533 4.37 3.29 4.06
N GLN A 534 3.40 2.61 3.43
CA GLN A 534 1.97 2.85 3.67
C GLN A 534 1.55 2.50 5.10
N ILE A 535 2.07 1.41 5.67
CA ILE A 535 1.83 1.06 7.07
C ILE A 535 2.43 2.12 8.01
N GLU A 536 3.63 2.64 7.72
CA GLU A 536 4.25 3.69 8.53
C GLU A 536 3.42 4.99 8.50
N THR A 537 2.92 5.40 7.33
CA THR A 537 2.02 6.56 7.19
C THR A 537 0.69 6.36 7.93
N LEU A 538 0.09 5.17 7.80
CA LEU A 538 -1.18 4.81 8.45
C LEU A 538 -1.06 4.78 9.99
N THR A 539 0.08 4.35 10.51
CA THR A 539 0.26 4.08 11.94
C THR A 539 1.01 5.18 12.68
N GLY A 540 1.80 5.99 11.98
CA GLY A 540 2.79 6.87 12.59
C GLY A 540 3.92 6.13 13.33
N ILE A 541 4.09 4.83 13.08
CA ILE A 541 5.15 3.98 13.63
C ILE A 541 6.11 3.66 12.49
N HIS A 542 7.39 3.94 12.70
CA HIS A 542 8.45 3.64 11.75
C HIS A 542 9.26 2.44 12.22
N PHE A 543 9.56 1.54 11.28
CA PHE A 543 10.31 0.32 11.53
C PHE A 543 11.74 0.53 11.03
N ASN A 544 12.70 0.62 11.95
CA ASN A 544 14.12 0.66 11.61
C ASN A 544 14.71 -0.74 11.73
N PHE A 545 15.10 -1.33 10.60
CA PHE A 545 15.70 -2.67 10.53
C PHE A 545 17.21 -2.55 10.73
N THR A 546 17.68 -2.92 11.92
CA THR A 546 19.00 -2.52 12.46
C THR A 546 20.20 -2.94 11.60
N ASN A 547 20.09 -4.05 10.85
CA ASN A 547 21.16 -4.60 10.02
C ASN A 547 20.92 -4.43 8.51
N ILE A 548 20.02 -3.54 8.12
CA ILE A 548 19.76 -3.23 6.71
C ILE A 548 20.22 -1.77 6.48
N PRO A 549 21.09 -1.50 5.49
CA PRO A 549 21.50 -0.13 5.20
C PRO A 549 20.34 0.72 4.66
N ASP A 550 20.47 2.05 4.75
CA ASP A 550 19.36 2.98 4.52
C ASP A 550 18.71 2.84 3.12
N VAL A 551 19.51 2.62 2.08
CA VAL A 551 19.02 2.45 0.71
C VAL A 551 18.22 1.16 0.57
N GLU A 552 18.74 0.06 1.09
CA GLU A 552 18.07 -1.24 1.09
C GLU A 552 16.80 -1.18 1.95
N GLN A 553 16.81 -0.47 3.08
CA GLN A 553 15.61 -0.25 3.89
C GLN A 553 14.55 0.55 3.13
N MET A 554 14.94 1.64 2.46
CA MET A 554 14.04 2.43 1.63
C MET A 554 13.39 1.56 0.55
N LEU A 555 14.19 0.79 -0.19
CA LEU A 555 13.70 -0.14 -1.22
C LEU A 555 12.79 -1.22 -0.66
N LEU A 556 13.16 -1.81 0.48
CA LEU A 556 12.34 -2.80 1.18
C LEU A 556 11.00 -2.21 1.59
N LYS A 557 10.98 -0.98 2.11
CA LYS A 557 9.76 -0.32 2.58
C LYS A 557 8.82 0.09 1.46
N MET A 558 9.37 0.38 0.28
CA MET A 558 8.61 0.75 -0.93
C MET A 558 8.18 -0.46 -1.77
N HIS A 559 8.63 -1.67 -1.42
CA HIS A 559 8.38 -2.87 -2.21
C HIS A 559 6.87 -3.13 -2.42
N ILE A 560 6.45 -3.21 -3.67
CA ILE A 560 5.09 -3.53 -4.08
C ILE A 560 4.98 -5.03 -4.35
N SER A 561 4.09 -5.70 -3.61
CA SER A 561 3.80 -7.12 -3.83
C SER A 561 2.76 -7.31 -4.93
N THR A 562 3.17 -7.85 -6.07
CA THR A 562 2.27 -8.27 -7.17
C THR A 562 1.82 -9.73 -7.03
N LYS A 563 2.40 -10.46 -6.09
CA LYS A 563 2.03 -11.83 -5.70
C LYS A 563 2.33 -12.06 -4.23
N ILE A 564 1.60 -13.01 -3.62
CA ILE A 564 1.94 -13.55 -2.31
C ILE A 564 2.97 -14.70 -2.48
N TRP A 565 3.72 -15.03 -1.41
CA TRP A 565 4.74 -16.08 -1.41
C TRP A 565 4.20 -17.49 -1.50
#